data_AF-A0A554LWN4-F1
#
_entry.id   AF-A0A554LWN4-F1
#
_cell.length_a   1.000
_cell.length_b   1.000
_cell.length_c   1.000
_cell.angle_alpha   90.00
_cell.angle_beta   90.00
_cell.angle_gamma   90.00
#
_symmetry.space_group_name_H-M   'P 1'
#
loop_
_entity.id
_entity.type
_entity.pdbx_description
1 polymer ?
#
loop_
_entity_poly.entity_id
_entity_poly.type
_entity_poly.pdbx_seq_one_letter_code
_entity_poly.pdbx_strand_id
1 'polypeptide(L)'
;MKEGATVFRMIRCGSGFDPVIMVSSPDAGSYTPGAKYYRRASWQIDGQQRGVFNEISRDEAIGYFSGIADGIGFETLPKDIFETLEAALQYIEKKQNE
;
A
#
# COMPACT_ATOMS: atom_id res chain seq x y z
N MET A 1 15.02 -3.22 -24.08
CA MET A 1 15.01 -3.26 -22.60
C MET A 1 13.65 -3.76 -22.21
N LYS A 2 13.53 -4.92 -21.56
CA LYS A 2 12.22 -5.37 -21.07
C LYS A 2 11.84 -4.41 -19.96
N GLU A 3 10.78 -3.62 -20.16
CA GLU A 3 10.11 -2.91 -19.07
C GLU A 3 9.85 -3.94 -17.98
N GLY A 4 10.55 -3.81 -16.85
CA GLY A 4 10.34 -4.70 -15.72
C GLY A 4 8.88 -4.57 -15.33
N ALA A 5 8.15 -5.69 -15.36
CA ALA A 5 6.75 -5.70 -14.95
C ALA A 5 6.65 -5.00 -13.59
N THR A 6 5.88 -3.92 -13.54
CA THR A 6 5.70 -3.17 -12.31
C THR A 6 4.90 -4.05 -11.36
N VAL A 7 5.57 -4.65 -10.39
CA VAL A 7 4.92 -5.42 -9.33
C VAL A 7 4.83 -4.59 -8.06
N PHE A 8 3.81 -4.87 -7.27
CA PHE A 8 3.42 -4.10 -6.09
C PHE A 8 3.61 -4.93 -4.84
N ARG A 9 4.26 -4.36 -3.82
CA ARG A 9 4.32 -4.97 -2.48
C ARG A 9 3.47 -4.18 -1.51
N MET A 10 2.66 -4.89 -0.73
CA MET A 10 1.92 -4.30 0.39
C MET A 10 2.88 -4.00 1.53
N ILE A 11 3.05 -2.73 1.89
CA ILE A 11 3.87 -2.29 3.02
C ILE A 11 3.10 -2.38 4.33
N ARG A 12 1.75 -2.30 4.27
CA ARG A 12 0.90 -2.32 5.46
C ARG A 12 -0.55 -2.69 5.16
N CYS A 13 -1.18 -3.42 6.10
CA CYS A 13 -2.61 -3.72 6.16
C CYS A 13 -3.04 -3.89 7.64
N GLY A 14 -4.29 -3.57 7.96
CA GLY A 14 -4.88 -3.66 9.32
C GLY A 14 -6.33 -4.18 9.30
N SER A 15 -6.71 -4.93 10.33
CA SER A 15 -8.08 -5.37 10.61
C SER A 15 -8.78 -4.29 11.44
N GLY A 16 -9.89 -3.78 10.89
CA GLY A 16 -10.60 -2.65 11.49
C GLY A 16 -10.72 -1.40 10.61
N PHE A 17 -10.26 -1.46 9.36
CA PHE A 17 -10.41 -0.43 8.31
C PHE A 17 -9.32 0.66 8.26
N ASP A 18 -8.05 0.32 8.10
CA ASP A 18 -6.94 1.29 7.95
C ASP A 18 -6.44 1.50 6.50
N PRO A 19 -5.59 2.52 6.23
CA PRO A 19 -4.95 2.70 4.92
C PRO A 19 -4.05 1.52 4.55
N VAL A 20 -4.33 0.88 3.42
CA VAL A 20 -3.42 -0.10 2.81
C VAL A 20 -2.40 0.62 1.96
N ILE A 21 -1.12 0.38 2.23
CA ILE A 21 -0.02 1.04 1.54
C ILE A 21 0.70 0.05 0.63
N MET A 22 0.95 0.44 -0.62
CA MET A 22 1.68 -0.36 -1.60
C MET A 22 2.80 0.43 -2.26
N VAL A 23 3.81 -0.28 -2.77
CA VAL A 23 4.93 0.32 -3.50
C VAL A 23 5.22 -0.38 -4.81
N SER A 24 5.53 0.39 -5.86
CA SER A 24 5.98 -0.12 -7.15
C SER A 24 7.47 -0.45 -7.12
N SER A 25 7.79 -1.68 -7.51
CA SER A 25 8.98 -2.48 -7.18
C SER A 25 8.89 -3.10 -5.78
N PRO A 26 8.93 -4.44 -5.67
CA PRO A 26 8.63 -5.15 -4.42
C PRO A 26 9.78 -5.07 -3.42
N ASP A 27 10.96 -4.67 -3.87
CA ASP A 27 12.17 -4.42 -3.10
C ASP A 27 12.31 -2.94 -2.69
N ALA A 28 11.40 -2.06 -3.13
CA ALA A 28 11.48 -0.64 -2.83
C ALA A 28 11.27 -0.35 -1.33
N GLY A 29 12.20 0.41 -0.77
CA GLY A 29 12.13 0.98 0.57
C GLY A 29 11.66 2.44 0.54
N SER A 30 11.74 3.09 1.70
CA SER A 30 11.38 4.51 1.91
C SER A 30 12.14 5.50 1.03
N TYR A 31 13.33 5.12 0.54
CA TYR A 31 14.23 6.01 -0.20
C TYR A 31 14.52 5.55 -1.63
N THR A 32 13.85 4.50 -2.12
CA THR A 32 14.09 3.96 -3.46
C THR A 32 13.68 4.99 -4.53
N PRO A 33 14.62 5.45 -5.39
CA PRO A 33 14.28 6.39 -6.46
C PRO A 33 13.33 5.77 -7.47
N GLY A 34 12.33 6.53 -7.93
CA GLY A 34 11.36 6.09 -8.95
C GLY A 34 10.28 5.14 -8.44
N ALA A 35 10.30 4.76 -7.16
CA ALA A 35 9.21 4.04 -6.54
C ALA A 35 7.98 4.96 -6.41
N LYS A 36 6.82 4.42 -6.76
CA LYS A 36 5.52 5.02 -6.53
C LYS A 36 4.87 4.35 -5.34
N TYR A 37 4.12 5.14 -4.58
CA TYR A 37 3.46 4.69 -3.37
C TYR A 37 1.98 4.93 -3.52
N TYR A 38 1.19 3.97 -3.07
CA TYR A 38 -0.26 4.00 -3.21
C TYR A 38 -0.91 3.74 -1.88
N ARG A 39 -2.00 4.45 -1.61
CA ARG A 39 -2.84 4.29 -0.43
C ARG A 39 -4.27 3.96 -0.82
N ARG A 40 -4.83 2.93 -0.21
CA ARG A 40 -6.27 2.67 -0.21
C ARG A 40 -6.82 2.85 1.19
N ALA A 41 -7.52 3.96 1.41
CA ALA A 41 -8.21 4.22 2.66
C ALA A 41 -9.66 3.69 2.59
N SER A 42 -10.12 3.18 3.73
CA SER A 42 -11.50 2.74 3.97
C SER A 42 -12.48 3.91 4.14
N TRP A 43 -11.97 5.12 4.46
CA TRP A 43 -12.71 6.38 4.52
C TRP A 43 -12.11 7.41 3.56
N GLN A 44 -12.88 8.44 3.23
CA GLN A 44 -12.39 9.55 2.41
C GLN A 44 -11.43 10.41 3.21
N ILE A 45 -10.27 10.72 2.63
CA ILE A 45 -9.26 11.61 3.20
C ILE A 45 -8.92 12.62 2.10
N ASP A 46 -9.11 13.91 2.35
CA ASP A 46 -8.67 15.06 1.53
C ASP A 46 -8.43 14.77 0.04
N GLY A 47 -9.51 14.77 -0.74
CA GLY A 47 -9.45 14.59 -2.20
C GLY A 47 -9.16 13.16 -2.69
N GLN A 48 -8.88 12.21 -1.79
CA GLN A 48 -8.68 10.81 -2.15
C GLN A 48 -9.98 10.01 -2.11
N GLN A 49 -10.22 9.26 -3.18
CA GLN A 49 -11.43 8.46 -3.30
C GLN A 49 -11.35 7.23 -2.38
N ARG A 50 -12.43 7.02 -1.61
CA ARG A 50 -12.61 5.85 -0.75
C ARG A 50 -12.57 4.56 -1.56
N GLY A 51 -11.85 3.54 -1.06
CA GLY A 51 -11.84 2.20 -1.64
C GLY A 51 -11.01 2.05 -2.92
N VAL A 52 -10.35 3.10 -3.39
CA VAL A 52 -9.46 3.10 -4.55
C VAL A 52 -8.02 3.35 -4.10
N PHE A 53 -7.05 2.82 -4.85
CA PHE A 53 -5.64 3.17 -4.65
C PHE A 53 -5.34 4.55 -5.22
N ASN A 54 -5.04 5.49 -4.34
CA ASN A 54 -4.60 6.84 -4.71
C ASN A 54 -3.08 6.90 -4.57
N GLU A 55 -2.38 7.50 -5.53
CA GLU A 55 -0.94 7.74 -5.41
C GLU A 55 -0.68 8.73 -4.25
N ILE A 56 0.29 8.41 -3.40
CA ILE A 56 0.71 9.26 -2.27
C ILE A 56 2.17 9.68 -2.42
N SER A 57 2.54 10.75 -1.73
CA SER A 57 3.93 11.21 -1.73
C SER A 57 4.85 10.21 -1.03
N ARG A 58 6.13 10.22 -1.41
CA ARG A 58 7.17 9.44 -0.72
C ARG A 58 7.25 9.78 0.77
N ASP A 59 7.13 11.05 1.11
CA ASP A 59 7.24 11.50 2.50
C ASP A 59 6.10 10.96 3.37
N GLU A 60 4.89 10.87 2.80
CA GLU A 60 3.76 10.20 3.44
C GLU A 60 4.03 8.69 3.60
N ALA A 61 4.56 8.03 2.57
CA ALA A 61 4.94 6.62 2.63
C ALA A 61 5.98 6.32 3.72
N ILE A 62 6.96 7.21 3.94
CA ILE A 62 7.97 7.09 5.01
C ILE A 62 7.32 6.98 6.39
N GLY A 63 6.28 7.78 6.65
CA GLY A 63 5.51 7.70 7.90
C GLY A 63 4.87 6.33 8.12
N TYR A 64 4.41 5.68 7.04
CA TYR A 64 3.83 4.34 7.11
C TYR A 64 4.89 3.25 7.26
N PHE A 65 6.05 3.38 6.60
CA PHE A 65 7.18 2.44 6.79
C PHE A 65 7.70 2.39 8.23
N SER A 66 7.62 3.49 8.97
CA SER A 66 8.05 3.53 10.37
C SER A 66 7.01 2.97 11.35
N GLY A 67 5.77 2.74 10.91
CA GLY A 67 4.65 2.34 11.76
C GLY A 67 4.15 3.46 12.70
N ILE A 68 4.62 4.70 12.51
CA ILE A 68 4.31 5.86 13.37
C ILE A 68 3.06 6.61 12.89
N ALA A 69 2.67 6.47 11.63
CA ALA A 69 1.64 7.30 10.99
C ALA A 69 0.26 7.32 11.70
N ASP A 70 -0.10 6.29 12.44
CA ASP A 70 -1.40 6.19 13.15
C ASP A 70 -1.31 5.52 14.54
N GLY A 71 -0.11 5.08 14.96
CA GLY A 71 0.08 4.39 16.24
C GLY A 71 -0.47 2.96 16.31
N ILE A 72 -0.95 2.39 15.19
CA ILE A 72 -1.66 1.09 15.16
C ILE A 72 -0.71 -0.09 14.85
N GLY A 73 0.57 0.16 14.52
CA GLY A 73 1.53 -0.92 14.23
C GLY A 73 1.19 -1.72 12.96
N PHE A 74 1.95 -2.78 12.69
CA PHE A 74 1.76 -3.64 11.52
C PHE A 74 0.96 -4.88 11.90
N GLU A 75 -0.25 -5.04 11.40
CA GLU A 75 -1.03 -6.24 11.66
C GLU A 75 -0.73 -7.38 10.68
N THR A 76 -0.46 -7.04 9.42
CA THR A 76 -0.05 -8.00 8.39
C THR A 76 1.36 -7.68 7.91
N LEU A 77 2.27 -8.67 7.94
CA LEU A 77 3.62 -8.51 7.42
C LEU A 77 3.61 -8.52 5.88
N PRO A 78 4.31 -7.57 5.22
CA PRO A 78 4.50 -7.44 3.77
C PRO A 78 5.12 -8.64 3.04
N LYS A 79 4.44 -9.78 2.92
CA LYS A 79 4.99 -10.93 2.18
C LYS A 79 4.40 -11.11 0.79
N ASP A 80 3.27 -10.49 0.51
CA ASP A 80 2.56 -10.68 -0.74
C ASP A 80 2.99 -9.64 -1.80
N ILE A 81 3.37 -10.16 -2.97
CA ILE A 81 3.72 -9.40 -4.17
C ILE A 81 2.59 -9.59 -5.18
N PHE A 82 2.13 -8.50 -5.79
CA PHE A 82 1.01 -8.48 -6.72
C PHE A 82 1.46 -7.95 -8.08
N GLU A 83 0.99 -8.54 -9.18
CA GLU A 83 1.31 -8.07 -10.53
C GLU A 83 0.55 -6.79 -10.91
N THR A 84 -0.60 -6.53 -10.28
CA THR A 84 -1.41 -5.33 -10.49
C THR A 84 -2.01 -4.82 -9.18
N LEU A 85 -2.42 -3.54 -9.16
CA LEU A 85 -3.15 -2.95 -8.03
C LEU A 85 -4.52 -3.61 -7.83
N GLU A 86 -5.18 -4.04 -8.91
CA GLU A 86 -6.46 -4.74 -8.87
C GLU A 86 -6.34 -6.11 -8.20
N ALA A 87 -5.26 -6.85 -8.45
CA ALA A 87 -5.01 -8.13 -7.79
C ALA A 87 -4.81 -7.95 -6.28
N ALA A 88 -4.09 -6.89 -5.88
CA ALA A 88 -3.93 -6.54 -4.48
C ALA A 88 -5.26 -6.16 -3.82
N LEU A 89 -6.12 -5.42 -4.53
CA LEU A 89 -7.45 -5.06 -4.07
C LEU A 89 -8.31 -6.30 -3.77
N GLN A 90 -8.37 -7.25 -4.70
CA GLN A 90 -9.13 -8.49 -4.53
C GLN A 90 -8.65 -9.29 -3.31
N TYR A 91 -7.34 -9.32 -3.08
CA TYR A 91 -6.77 -9.99 -1.89
C TYR A 91 -7.22 -9.33 -0.59
N ILE A 92 -7.16 -7.99 -0.51
CA ILE A 92 -7.59 -7.21 0.65
C ILE A 92 -9.09 -7.42 0.90
N GLU A 93 -9.92 -7.35 -0.14
CA GLU A 93 -11.36 -7.55 -0.03
C GLU A 93 -11.70 -8.95 0.47
N LYS A 94 -11.02 -9.99 -0.03
CA LYS A 94 -11.18 -11.35 0.48
C LYS A 94 -10.85 -11.41 1.98
N LYS A 95 -9.71 -10.84 2.39
CA LYS A 95 -9.25 -10.82 3.78
C LYS A 95 -10.19 -10.06 4.72
N GLN A 96 -10.86 -9.02 4.23
CA GLN A 96 -11.83 -8.24 5.03
C GLN A 96 -13.17 -8.94 5.24
N ASN A 97 -13.48 -10.00 4.48
CA ASN A 97 -14.72 -10.76 4.57
C ASN A 97 -14.53 -12.18 5.15
N GLU A 98 -13.31 -12.54 5.55
CA GLU A 98 -12.97 -13.76 6.32
C GLU A 98 -13.18 -13.53 7.82
#